data_AF-A0A7K1JG42-F1
#
_entry.id   AF-A0A7K1JG42-F1
#
_cell.length_a   1.000
_cell.length_b   1.000
_cell.length_c   1.000
_cell.angle_alpha   90.00
_cell.angle_beta   90.00
_cell.angle_gamma   90.00
#
_symmetry.space_group_name_H-M   'P 1'
#
loop_
_entity.id
_entity.type
_entity.pdbx_description
1 polymer ?
#
loop_
_entity_poly.entity_id
_entity_poly.type
_entity_poly.pdbx_seq_one_letter_code
_entity_poly.pdbx_strand_id
1 'polypeptide(L)'
;MTSRVLFVRNDPVAPEAMLADAFSECGFDIDTFDVVPPGRVGAQVGAVEFPDLTRYDVVVVLGARWSVYDEALRASWVGTLMTQLREAADAGVGLFGVCFGGQLLAQTFGGAVSRSDSPEVGWYELSTDEPELIPPGPWFEWHVDSWTLPPGATEIARTAGASQAFVLGRTLALQFHPELDGPVLEEWIADDTDGLVTKVGRTDDELRIETKELSDDAAQRVRALVRNYLSRVLHAS
;
A
#
# COMPACT_ATOMS: atom_id res chain seq x y z
N MET A 1 -20.65 -15.90 8.98
CA MET A 1 -19.28 -15.74 9.52
C MET A 1 -18.91 -14.30 9.29
N THR A 2 -18.23 -13.65 10.24
CA THR A 2 -17.70 -12.30 10.04
C THR A 2 -16.60 -12.36 8.99
N SER A 3 -16.54 -11.37 8.09
CA SER A 3 -15.46 -11.29 7.11
C SER A 3 -14.13 -10.98 7.81
N ARG A 4 -13.02 -11.51 7.30
CA ARG A 4 -11.69 -11.35 7.91
C ARG A 4 -10.73 -10.69 6.95
N VAL A 5 -9.95 -9.73 7.45
CA VAL A 5 -8.86 -9.09 6.71
C VAL A 5 -7.54 -9.31 7.42
N LEU A 6 -6.50 -9.64 6.67
CA LEU A 6 -5.13 -9.71 7.16
C LEU A 6 -4.35 -8.49 6.66
N PHE A 7 -3.76 -7.73 7.57
CA PHE A 7 -2.75 -6.72 7.25
C PHE A 7 -1.35 -7.32 7.40
N VAL A 8 -0.64 -7.43 6.29
CA VAL A 8 0.77 -7.82 6.23
C VAL A 8 1.62 -6.56 6.37
N ARG A 9 2.21 -6.38 7.55
CA ARG A 9 3.09 -5.27 7.91
C ARG A 9 4.52 -5.64 7.57
N ASN A 10 4.98 -5.12 6.44
CA ASN A 10 6.31 -5.46 5.93
C ASN A 10 7.41 -4.78 6.74
N ASP A 11 7.17 -3.55 7.18
CA ASP A 11 8.11 -2.67 7.87
C ASP A 11 7.50 -2.19 9.20
N PRO A 12 8.27 -2.18 10.30
CA PRO A 12 7.76 -1.74 11.61
C PRO A 12 7.15 -0.35 11.67
N VAL A 13 7.57 0.56 10.78
CA VAL A 13 7.05 1.93 10.75
C VAL A 13 5.93 2.10 9.73
N ALA A 14 5.47 1.04 9.05
CA ALA A 14 4.36 1.08 8.10
C ALA A 14 3.12 0.35 8.65
N PRO A 15 2.40 0.95 9.62
CA PRO A 15 1.22 0.33 10.23
C PRO A 15 -0.02 0.43 9.33
N GLU A 16 -1.06 -0.29 9.72
CA GLU A 16 -2.37 -0.30 9.08
C GLU A 16 -3.23 0.95 9.36
N ALA A 17 -3.01 1.59 10.52
CA ALA A 17 -3.60 2.87 10.96
C ALA A 17 -5.06 3.09 10.47
N MET A 18 -5.35 4.23 9.83
CA MET A 18 -6.71 4.58 9.39
C MET A 18 -7.32 3.57 8.42
N LEU A 19 -6.50 2.78 7.71
CA LEU A 19 -6.99 1.78 6.77
C LEU A 19 -7.66 0.62 7.53
N ALA A 20 -7.09 0.17 8.64
CA ALA A 20 -7.72 -0.86 9.48
C ALA A 20 -9.02 -0.38 10.14
N ASP A 21 -9.07 0.87 10.59
CA ASP A 21 -10.31 1.47 11.10
C ASP A 21 -11.41 1.42 10.05
N ALA A 22 -11.10 1.77 8.80
CA ALA A 22 -12.07 1.74 7.70
C ALA A 22 -12.56 0.31 7.37
N PHE A 23 -11.70 -0.72 7.44
CA PHE A 23 -12.14 -2.11 7.30
C PHE A 23 -13.00 -2.58 8.48
N SER A 24 -12.63 -2.22 9.70
CA SER A 24 -13.37 -2.54 10.93
C SER A 24 -14.78 -1.91 10.90
N GLU A 25 -14.90 -0.66 10.47
CA GLU A 25 -16.18 0.02 10.24
C GLU A 25 -17.06 -0.68 9.18
N CYS A 26 -16.45 -1.41 8.25
CA CYS A 26 -17.15 -2.25 7.27
C CYS A 26 -17.48 -3.66 7.79
N GLY A 27 -17.21 -3.95 9.07
CA GLY A 27 -17.56 -5.21 9.73
C GLY A 27 -16.54 -6.33 9.54
N PHE A 28 -15.28 -6.01 9.23
CA PHE A 28 -14.21 -6.99 9.17
C PHE A 28 -13.55 -7.20 10.53
N ASP A 29 -13.26 -8.46 10.86
CA ASP A 29 -12.30 -8.80 11.91
C ASP A 29 -10.88 -8.56 11.38
N ILE A 30 -10.07 -7.81 12.13
CA ILE A 30 -8.72 -7.39 11.73
C ILE A 30 -7.69 -8.33 12.35
N ASP A 31 -6.89 -8.98 11.49
CA ASP A 31 -5.65 -9.64 11.88
C ASP A 31 -4.44 -8.87 11.33
N THR A 32 -3.33 -8.92 12.04
CA THR A 32 -2.05 -8.36 11.58
C THR A 32 -0.95 -9.40 11.61
N PHE A 33 0.01 -9.28 10.68
CA PHE A 33 1.19 -10.13 10.63
C PHE A 33 2.43 -9.30 10.30
N ASP A 34 3.40 -9.31 11.21
CA ASP A 34 4.68 -8.61 11.05
C ASP A 34 5.69 -9.47 10.31
N VAL A 35 6.14 -9.00 9.15
CA VAL A 35 7.16 -9.70 8.34
C VAL A 35 8.55 -9.43 8.90
N VAL A 36 8.88 -8.14 9.09
CA VAL A 36 10.15 -7.71 9.66
C VAL A 36 9.86 -6.98 10.98
N PRO A 37 10.11 -7.59 12.14
CA PRO A 37 9.91 -6.91 13.43
C PRO A 37 10.99 -5.84 13.69
N PRO A 38 10.76 -4.88 14.61
CA PRO A 38 11.71 -3.79 14.92
C PRO A 38 13.16 -4.24 15.15
N GLY A 39 13.37 -5.35 15.86
CA GLY A 39 14.71 -5.89 16.15
C GLY A 39 15.44 -6.52 14.94
N ARG A 40 14.79 -6.57 13.77
CA ARG A 40 15.35 -7.12 12.53
C ARG A 40 15.55 -6.09 11.43
N VAL A 41 15.28 -4.80 11.68
CA VAL A 41 15.64 -3.74 10.74
C VAL A 41 17.17 -3.73 10.55
N GLY A 42 17.63 -3.78 9.29
CA GLY A 42 19.04 -3.97 8.93
C GLY A 42 19.48 -5.45 8.81
N ALA A 43 18.63 -6.39 9.21
CA ALA A 43 18.75 -7.83 9.00
C ALA A 43 17.44 -8.42 8.45
N GLN A 44 16.82 -7.69 7.51
CA GLN A 44 15.50 -7.96 6.95
C GLN A 44 15.45 -9.19 6.03
N VAL A 45 16.60 -9.62 5.48
CA VAL A 45 16.69 -10.82 4.64
C VAL A 45 16.61 -12.07 5.52
N GLY A 46 15.67 -12.96 5.21
CA GLY A 46 15.49 -14.21 5.93
C GLY A 46 14.17 -14.89 5.61
N ALA A 47 14.06 -16.18 5.96
CA ALA A 47 12.82 -16.92 5.81
C ALA A 47 11.74 -16.36 6.74
N VAL A 48 10.51 -16.33 6.25
CA VAL A 48 9.30 -15.95 6.99
C VAL A 48 8.23 -16.99 6.68
N GLU A 49 7.63 -17.55 7.74
CA GLU A 49 6.47 -18.43 7.63
C GLU A 49 5.20 -17.59 7.75
N PHE A 50 4.58 -17.30 6.61
CA PHE A 50 3.34 -16.55 6.56
C PHE A 50 2.14 -17.44 6.97
N PRO A 51 1.07 -16.83 7.51
CA PRO A 51 -0.20 -17.54 7.69
C PRO A 51 -0.80 -17.95 6.33
N ASP A 52 -1.70 -18.92 6.36
CA ASP A 52 -2.48 -19.33 5.19
C ASP A 52 -3.40 -18.19 4.72
N LEU A 53 -2.95 -17.48 3.68
CA LEU A 53 -3.65 -16.31 3.12
C LEU A 53 -5.04 -16.64 2.58
N THR A 54 -5.31 -17.90 2.23
CA THR A 54 -6.60 -18.34 1.68
C THR A 54 -7.74 -18.35 2.71
N ARG A 55 -7.41 -18.15 4.00
CA ARG A 55 -8.39 -18.10 5.12
C ARG A 55 -8.98 -16.71 5.35
N TYR A 56 -8.58 -15.73 4.55
CA TYR A 56 -9.02 -14.35 4.65
C TYR A 56 -9.88 -13.98 3.45
N ASP A 57 -10.82 -13.07 3.64
CA ASP A 57 -11.60 -12.51 2.53
C ASP A 57 -10.79 -11.44 1.78
N VAL A 58 -9.92 -10.72 2.53
CA VAL A 58 -9.02 -9.71 1.99
C VAL A 58 -7.63 -9.84 2.65
N VAL A 59 -6.58 -9.69 1.84
CA VAL A 59 -5.21 -9.50 2.33
C VAL A 59 -4.74 -8.11 1.90
N VAL A 60 -4.40 -7.28 2.89
CA VAL A 60 -3.77 -5.97 2.69
C VAL A 60 -2.26 -6.11 2.89
N VAL A 61 -1.48 -5.71 1.89
CA VAL A 61 -0.02 -5.67 1.97
C VAL A 61 0.43 -4.21 2.04
N LEU A 62 1.09 -3.84 3.12
CA LEU A 62 1.44 -2.44 3.41
C LEU A 62 2.81 -2.04 2.84
N GLY A 63 3.16 -0.77 3.05
CA GLY A 63 4.44 -0.18 2.65
C GLY A 63 5.66 -0.85 3.30
N ALA A 64 6.84 -0.54 2.75
CA ALA A 64 8.13 -0.87 3.33
C ALA A 64 9.21 0.06 2.78
N ARG A 65 10.28 0.28 3.55
CA ARG A 65 11.44 1.09 3.12
C ARG A 65 12.31 0.43 2.05
N TRP A 66 12.16 -0.87 1.83
CA TRP A 66 12.97 -1.64 0.89
C TRP A 66 12.34 -1.72 -0.49
N SER A 67 13.14 -1.88 -1.53
CA SER A 67 12.60 -2.11 -2.88
C SER A 67 12.12 -3.56 -3.06
N VAL A 68 10.92 -3.73 -3.64
CA VAL A 68 10.36 -5.06 -3.96
C VAL A 68 11.25 -5.89 -4.89
N TYR A 69 12.13 -5.22 -5.65
CA TYR A 69 13.04 -5.83 -6.61
C TYR A 69 14.44 -6.16 -6.04
N ASP A 70 14.68 -5.93 -4.75
CA ASP A 70 15.94 -6.36 -4.11
C ASP A 70 16.11 -7.88 -4.24
N GLU A 71 17.25 -8.32 -4.79
CA GLU A 71 17.49 -9.74 -5.11
C GLU A 71 17.51 -10.63 -3.86
N ALA A 72 18.06 -10.14 -2.74
CA ALA A 72 18.18 -10.91 -1.51
C ALA A 72 16.82 -11.05 -0.81
N LEU A 73 16.01 -9.99 -0.84
CA LEU A 73 14.63 -10.04 -0.35
C LEU A 73 13.77 -10.95 -1.23
N ARG A 74 13.89 -10.86 -2.56
CA ARG A 74 13.20 -11.74 -3.51
C ARG A 74 13.59 -13.20 -3.37
N ALA A 75 14.86 -13.49 -3.06
CA ALA A 75 15.33 -14.83 -2.75
C ALA A 75 14.90 -15.31 -1.33
N SER A 76 14.21 -14.47 -0.56
CA SER A 76 13.71 -14.78 0.78
C SER A 76 12.20 -14.50 0.90
N TRP A 77 11.78 -13.69 1.87
CA TRP A 77 10.36 -13.53 2.22
C TRP A 77 9.52 -12.86 1.13
N VAL A 78 10.11 -11.98 0.31
CA VAL A 78 9.38 -11.32 -0.79
C VAL A 78 8.94 -12.35 -1.81
N GLY A 79 9.84 -13.24 -2.25
CA GLY A 79 9.50 -14.31 -3.19
C GLY A 79 8.46 -15.28 -2.64
N THR A 80 8.55 -15.62 -1.34
CA THR A 80 7.53 -16.43 -0.65
C THR A 80 6.17 -15.73 -0.65
N LEU A 81 6.13 -14.45 -0.27
CA LEU A 81 4.88 -13.67 -0.23
C LEU A 81 4.27 -13.53 -1.63
N MET A 82 5.06 -13.24 -2.67
CA MET A 82 4.57 -13.21 -4.06
C MET A 82 3.94 -14.54 -4.48
N THR A 83 4.49 -15.68 -4.03
CA THR A 83 3.92 -17.00 -4.35
C THR A 83 2.57 -17.18 -3.67
N GLN A 84 2.48 -16.89 -2.37
CA GLN A 84 1.24 -17.02 -1.62
C GLN A 84 0.16 -16.03 -2.06
N LEU A 85 0.53 -14.82 -2.50
CA LEU A 85 -0.42 -13.85 -3.05
C LEU A 85 -1.05 -14.35 -4.36
N ARG A 86 -0.31 -15.07 -5.21
CA ARG A 86 -0.90 -15.72 -6.40
C ARG A 86 -1.89 -16.80 -5.99
N GLU A 87 -1.50 -17.66 -5.05
CA GLU A 87 -2.37 -18.73 -4.54
C GLU A 87 -3.65 -18.17 -3.90
N ALA A 88 -3.54 -17.07 -3.15
CA ALA A 88 -4.68 -16.37 -2.57
C ALA A 88 -5.59 -15.77 -3.65
N ALA A 89 -5.02 -15.10 -4.66
CA ALA A 89 -5.80 -14.55 -5.78
C ALA A 89 -6.54 -15.67 -6.55
N ASP A 90 -5.88 -16.78 -6.84
CA ASP A 90 -6.47 -17.95 -7.51
C ASP A 90 -7.60 -18.58 -6.67
N ALA A 91 -7.50 -18.49 -5.34
CA ALA A 91 -8.55 -18.92 -4.41
C ALA A 91 -9.70 -17.89 -4.26
N GLY A 92 -9.63 -16.73 -4.93
CA GLY A 92 -10.65 -15.69 -4.89
C GLY A 92 -10.53 -14.72 -3.71
N VAL A 93 -9.40 -14.73 -2.99
CA VAL A 93 -9.10 -13.72 -1.96
C VAL A 93 -8.91 -12.36 -2.62
N GLY A 94 -9.50 -11.30 -2.04
CA GLY A 94 -9.24 -9.94 -2.49
C GLY A 94 -7.87 -9.46 -2.05
N LEU A 95 -7.13 -8.80 -2.95
CA LEU A 95 -5.81 -8.28 -2.63
C LEU A 95 -5.83 -6.76 -2.65
N PHE A 96 -5.26 -6.14 -1.62
CA PHE A 96 -5.13 -4.70 -1.51
C PHE A 96 -3.66 -4.35 -1.22
N GLY A 97 -2.98 -3.63 -2.11
CA GLY A 97 -1.58 -3.26 -1.92
C GLY A 97 -1.39 -1.76 -1.75
N VAL A 98 -0.53 -1.38 -0.81
CA VAL A 98 -0.18 0.02 -0.54
C VAL A 98 1.34 0.20 -0.70
N CYS A 99 1.75 1.17 -1.50
CA CYS A 99 3.14 1.52 -1.78
C CYS A 99 3.97 0.27 -2.17
N PHE A 100 4.87 -0.21 -1.31
CA PHE A 100 5.57 -1.49 -1.48
C PHE A 100 4.62 -2.65 -1.80
N GLY A 101 3.48 -2.74 -1.12
CA GLY A 101 2.48 -3.78 -1.39
C GLY A 101 1.86 -3.65 -2.78
N GLY A 102 1.59 -2.44 -3.26
CA GLY A 102 1.09 -2.21 -4.62
C GLY A 102 2.12 -2.62 -5.67
N GLN A 103 3.38 -2.22 -5.45
CA GLN A 103 4.54 -2.62 -6.25
C GLN A 103 4.75 -4.14 -6.24
N LEU A 104 4.57 -4.78 -5.08
CA LEU A 104 4.69 -6.23 -4.94
C LEU A 104 3.62 -6.94 -5.76
N LEU A 105 2.38 -6.44 -5.76
CA LEU A 105 1.29 -6.98 -6.57
C LEU A 105 1.57 -6.79 -8.07
N ALA A 106 2.13 -5.64 -8.47
CA ALA A 106 2.56 -5.44 -9.84
C ALA A 106 3.58 -6.52 -10.27
N GLN A 107 4.65 -6.73 -9.49
CA GLN A 107 5.62 -7.79 -9.80
C GLN A 107 5.04 -9.20 -9.71
N THR A 108 4.13 -9.43 -8.78
CA THR A 108 3.46 -10.73 -8.59
C THR A 108 2.71 -11.12 -9.85
N PHE A 109 2.00 -10.19 -10.48
CA PHE A 109 1.18 -10.48 -11.66
C PHE A 109 1.89 -10.19 -13.00
N GLY A 110 3.21 -10.03 -12.99
CA GLY A 110 4.02 -9.96 -14.21
C GLY A 110 4.29 -8.53 -14.73
N GLY A 111 4.00 -7.51 -13.94
CA GLY A 111 4.54 -6.16 -14.11
C GLY A 111 5.99 -6.07 -13.64
N ALA A 112 6.55 -4.87 -13.71
CA ALA A 112 7.91 -4.56 -13.25
C ALA A 112 7.86 -3.39 -12.27
N VAL A 113 8.92 -3.24 -11.47
CA VAL A 113 9.10 -2.08 -10.58
C VAL A 113 10.55 -1.68 -10.64
N SER A 114 10.80 -0.37 -10.72
CA SER A 114 12.13 0.21 -10.79
C SER A 114 12.12 1.61 -10.19
N ARG A 115 13.31 2.17 -9.97
CA ARG A 115 13.46 3.56 -9.53
C ARG A 115 12.71 4.52 -10.45
N SER A 116 11.95 5.44 -9.86
CA SER A 116 11.27 6.51 -10.57
C SER A 116 12.23 7.67 -10.86
N ASP A 117 12.10 8.29 -12.03
CA ASP A 117 12.74 9.58 -12.35
C ASP A 117 12.04 10.76 -11.65
N SER A 118 10.84 10.53 -11.10
CA SER A 118 10.00 11.50 -10.42
C SER A 118 9.51 10.92 -9.08
N PRO A 119 10.35 10.88 -8.03
CA PRO A 119 9.92 10.51 -6.69
C PRO A 119 8.92 11.54 -6.13
N GLU A 120 7.96 11.09 -5.32
CA GLU A 120 6.90 11.94 -4.76
C GLU A 120 6.86 11.79 -3.23
N VAL A 121 6.90 12.93 -2.52
CA VAL A 121 6.70 12.99 -1.06
C VAL A 121 5.80 14.16 -0.69
N GLY A 122 4.75 13.88 0.07
CA GLY A 122 3.77 14.86 0.54
C GLY A 122 2.39 14.68 -0.08
N TRP A 123 1.55 15.70 0.00
CA TRP A 123 0.18 15.63 -0.52
C TRP A 123 0.10 16.03 -1.99
N TYR A 124 -0.48 15.15 -2.82
CA TYR A 124 -0.63 15.34 -4.26
C TYR A 124 -2.09 15.22 -4.68
N GLU A 125 -2.48 16.04 -5.65
CA GLU A 125 -3.76 15.89 -6.33
C GLU A 125 -3.71 14.71 -7.29
N LEU A 126 -4.66 13.79 -7.10
CA LEU A 126 -4.77 12.56 -7.87
C LEU A 126 -5.81 12.72 -8.99
N SER A 127 -5.41 12.43 -10.23
CA SER A 127 -6.35 12.26 -11.33
C SER A 127 -6.82 10.81 -11.35
N THR A 128 -8.15 10.60 -11.29
CA THR A 128 -8.79 9.29 -11.28
C THR A 128 -9.78 9.17 -12.44
N ASP A 129 -9.71 8.06 -13.17
CA ASP A 129 -10.71 7.70 -14.19
C ASP A 129 -11.94 7.03 -13.54
N GLU A 130 -11.80 6.57 -12.29
CA GLU A 130 -12.82 5.84 -11.52
C GLU A 130 -13.07 6.54 -10.17
N PRO A 131 -13.66 7.76 -10.15
CA PRO A 131 -13.89 8.54 -8.93
C PRO A 131 -14.83 7.84 -7.93
N GLU A 132 -15.65 6.90 -8.41
CA GLU A 132 -16.52 6.07 -7.58
C GLU A 132 -15.79 4.88 -6.94
N LEU A 133 -14.55 4.61 -7.33
CA LEU A 133 -13.66 3.66 -6.67
C LEU A 133 -12.66 4.40 -5.79
N ILE A 134 -11.84 5.27 -6.41
CA ILE A 134 -10.84 6.08 -5.72
C ILE A 134 -11.35 7.52 -5.71
N PRO A 135 -11.75 8.06 -4.55
CA PRO A 135 -12.10 9.47 -4.43
C PRO A 135 -10.97 10.36 -4.97
N PRO A 136 -11.30 11.47 -5.65
CA PRO A 136 -10.28 12.45 -6.03
C PRO A 136 -9.52 12.93 -4.78
N GLY A 137 -8.28 13.35 -5.02
CA GLY A 137 -7.32 13.72 -3.97
C GLY A 137 -7.68 14.98 -3.16
N PRO A 138 -6.72 15.48 -2.36
CA PRO A 138 -5.32 15.05 -2.34
C PRO A 138 -5.09 13.72 -1.59
N TRP A 139 -4.07 12.96 -1.98
CA TRP A 139 -3.58 11.77 -1.28
C TRP A 139 -2.11 11.95 -0.92
N PHE A 140 -1.68 11.28 0.15
CA PHE A 140 -0.30 11.37 0.59
C PHE A 140 0.58 10.36 -0.12
N GLU A 141 1.69 10.84 -0.67
CA GLU A 141 2.71 10.06 -1.37
C GLU A 141 3.98 9.99 -0.51
N TRP A 142 4.64 8.83 -0.50
CA TRP A 142 6.01 8.69 -0.01
C TRP A 142 6.71 7.56 -0.75
N HIS A 143 7.10 7.81 -2.00
CA HIS A 143 7.67 6.78 -2.85
C HIS A 143 8.73 7.30 -3.79
N VAL A 144 9.54 6.37 -4.27
CA VAL A 144 10.72 6.62 -5.08
C VAL A 144 10.89 5.62 -6.22
N ASP A 145 10.01 4.63 -6.26
CA ASP A 145 9.98 3.56 -7.24
C ASP A 145 8.62 3.66 -7.95
N SER A 146 8.58 3.31 -9.24
CA SER A 146 7.36 3.25 -10.03
C SER A 146 7.19 1.86 -10.63
N TRP A 147 5.96 1.48 -10.92
CA TRP A 147 5.65 0.21 -11.57
C TRP A 147 5.35 0.36 -13.06
N THR A 148 5.51 -0.74 -13.79
CA THR A 148 4.77 -0.98 -15.03
C THR A 148 3.61 -1.92 -14.72
N LEU A 149 2.46 -1.66 -15.32
CA LEU A 149 1.26 -2.45 -15.08
C LEU A 149 1.48 -3.93 -15.45
N PRO A 150 0.97 -4.87 -14.65
CA PRO A 150 0.92 -6.27 -15.05
C PRO A 150 -0.05 -6.47 -16.23
N PRO A 151 0.15 -7.50 -17.07
CA PRO A 151 -0.76 -7.81 -18.16
C PRO A 151 -2.21 -7.97 -17.68
N GLY A 152 -3.14 -7.28 -18.35
CA GLY A 152 -4.57 -7.32 -18.03
C GLY A 152 -5.01 -6.40 -16.90
N ALA A 153 -4.09 -5.68 -16.25
CA ALA A 153 -4.46 -4.64 -15.29
C ALA A 153 -4.88 -3.35 -15.98
N THR A 154 -5.78 -2.61 -15.32
CA THR A 154 -6.22 -1.28 -15.73
C THR A 154 -5.68 -0.27 -14.76
N GLU A 155 -4.87 0.68 -15.23
CA GLU A 155 -4.55 1.88 -14.45
C GLU A 155 -5.81 2.74 -14.33
N ILE A 156 -6.11 3.17 -13.12
CA ILE A 156 -7.32 3.94 -12.81
C ILE A 156 -7.02 5.28 -12.15
N ALA A 157 -5.80 5.50 -11.67
CA ALA A 157 -5.40 6.78 -11.10
C ALA A 157 -3.91 7.06 -11.30
N ARG A 158 -3.56 8.35 -11.40
CA ARG A 158 -2.21 8.85 -11.70
C ARG A 158 -2.00 10.28 -11.24
N THR A 159 -0.75 10.64 -10.96
CA THR A 159 -0.29 12.04 -10.93
C THR A 159 0.34 12.41 -12.30
N ALA A 160 0.92 13.60 -12.41
CA ALA A 160 1.77 13.93 -13.55
C ALA A 160 3.08 13.12 -13.58
N GLY A 161 3.52 12.59 -12.43
CA GLY A 161 4.82 11.93 -12.25
C GLY A 161 4.76 10.40 -12.22
N ALA A 162 3.63 9.81 -11.80
CA ALA A 162 3.54 8.37 -11.56
C ALA A 162 2.14 7.79 -11.79
N SER A 163 2.12 6.51 -12.15
CA SER A 163 0.94 5.66 -12.00
C SER A 163 0.67 5.46 -10.51
N GLN A 164 -0.57 5.66 -10.09
CA GLN A 164 -0.92 5.75 -8.67
C GLN A 164 -1.88 4.66 -8.20
N ALA A 165 -2.68 4.11 -9.12
CA ALA A 165 -3.48 2.94 -8.81
C ALA A 165 -3.81 2.10 -10.04
N PHE A 166 -3.90 0.79 -9.83
CA PHE A 166 -4.43 -0.14 -10.82
C PHE A 166 -5.34 -1.21 -10.19
N VAL A 167 -6.22 -1.76 -11.02
CA VAL A 167 -7.07 -2.91 -10.69
C VAL A 167 -6.74 -4.10 -11.57
N LEU A 168 -6.76 -5.30 -10.98
CA LEU A 168 -6.62 -6.58 -11.67
C LEU A 168 -7.50 -7.64 -11.00
N GLY A 169 -8.63 -7.99 -11.61
CA GLY A 169 -9.60 -8.90 -10.98
C GLY A 169 -10.09 -8.34 -9.64
N ARG A 170 -9.85 -9.09 -8.55
CA ARG A 170 -10.18 -8.68 -7.17
C ARG A 170 -9.02 -7.95 -6.47
N THR A 171 -8.03 -7.50 -7.23
CA THR A 171 -6.84 -6.80 -6.72
C THR A 171 -6.97 -5.31 -6.94
N LEU A 172 -6.72 -4.52 -5.90
CA LEU A 172 -6.47 -3.08 -5.98
C LEU A 172 -5.06 -2.78 -5.46
N ALA A 173 -4.25 -2.11 -6.26
CA ALA A 173 -2.91 -1.68 -5.88
C ALA A 173 -2.81 -0.17 -5.93
N LEU A 174 -2.22 0.42 -4.89
CA LEU A 174 -2.07 1.86 -4.68
C LEU A 174 -0.58 2.19 -4.46
N GLN A 175 -0.15 3.36 -4.94
CA GLN A 175 1.20 3.88 -4.69
C GLN A 175 1.17 4.86 -3.51
N PHE A 176 0.11 5.65 -3.40
CA PHE A 176 -0.20 6.53 -2.28
C PHE A 176 -0.57 5.77 -0.99
N HIS A 177 -0.57 6.51 0.12
CA HIS A 177 -0.72 6.02 1.49
C HIS A 177 -2.05 6.45 2.12
N PRO A 178 -3.15 5.68 1.93
CA PRO A 178 -4.42 5.97 2.59
C PRO A 178 -4.36 5.78 4.12
N GLU A 179 -3.38 5.07 4.65
CA GLU A 179 -3.21 4.80 6.07
C GLU A 179 -2.66 6.00 6.86
N LEU A 180 -2.03 6.98 6.20
CA LEU A 180 -1.26 8.02 6.87
C LEU A 180 -2.11 8.95 7.74
N ASP A 181 -1.77 9.02 9.03
CA ASP A 181 -2.20 10.07 9.95
C ASP A 181 -1.00 10.86 10.53
N GLY A 182 -1.29 11.81 11.43
CA GLY A 182 -0.26 12.64 12.07
C GLY A 182 0.81 11.83 12.84
N PRO A 183 0.42 10.89 13.72
CA PRO A 183 1.37 9.99 14.38
C PRO A 183 2.26 9.20 13.41
N VAL A 184 1.68 8.60 12.36
CA VAL A 184 2.44 7.84 11.36
C VAL A 184 3.43 8.75 10.62
N LEU A 185 3.01 9.98 10.27
CA LEU A 185 3.90 10.94 9.64
C LEU A 185 5.14 11.25 10.50
N GLU A 186 4.98 11.44 11.82
CA GLU A 186 6.11 11.71 12.70
C GLU A 186 7.08 10.52 12.76
N GLU A 187 6.58 9.29 12.73
CA GLU A 187 7.43 8.09 12.65
C GLU A 187 8.21 8.07 11.32
N TRP A 188 7.57 8.39 10.20
CA TRP A 188 8.23 8.41 8.88
C TRP A 188 9.26 9.52 8.76
N ILE A 189 8.97 10.72 9.26
CA ILE A 189 9.94 11.82 9.31
C ILE A 189 11.14 11.43 10.18
N ALA A 190 10.91 10.80 11.34
CA ALA A 190 12.00 10.34 12.20
C ALA A 190 12.86 9.23 11.54
N ASP A 191 12.27 8.43 10.65
CA ASP A 191 12.93 7.34 9.93
C ASP A 191 13.51 7.75 8.55
N ASP A 192 13.30 9.00 8.08
CA ASP A 192 13.83 9.55 6.82
C ASP A 192 15.35 9.81 6.88
N THR A 193 16.11 8.77 7.19
CA THR A 193 17.57 8.81 7.32
C THR A 193 18.29 9.16 6.03
N ASP A 194 17.65 8.92 4.88
CA ASP A 194 18.15 9.27 3.56
C ASP A 194 17.82 10.72 3.16
N GLY A 195 17.02 11.45 3.95
CA GLY A 195 16.62 12.83 3.69
C GLY A 195 15.84 12.98 2.38
N LEU A 196 14.95 12.02 2.08
CA LEU A 196 14.13 12.04 0.88
C LEU A 196 13.26 13.30 0.81
N VAL A 197 12.69 13.73 1.94
CA VAL A 197 11.86 14.94 2.03
C VAL A 197 12.63 16.15 1.48
N THR A 198 13.87 16.34 1.94
CA THR A 198 14.74 17.43 1.46
C THR A 198 15.16 17.23 0.00
N LYS A 199 15.44 16.00 -0.43
CA LYS A 199 15.85 15.69 -1.81
C LYS A 199 14.78 16.03 -2.84
N VAL A 200 13.50 15.94 -2.48
CA VAL A 200 12.38 16.36 -3.35
C VAL A 200 11.99 17.82 -3.17
N GLY A 201 12.77 18.60 -2.41
CA GLY A 201 12.55 20.04 -2.22
C GLY A 201 11.40 20.38 -1.27
N ARG A 202 11.00 19.45 -0.39
CA ARG A 202 10.01 19.65 0.66
C ARG A 202 10.68 19.84 2.02
N THR A 203 9.90 20.24 3.01
CA THR A 203 10.32 20.31 4.42
C THR A 203 9.36 19.55 5.33
N ASP A 204 9.88 19.03 6.44
CA ASP A 204 9.07 18.34 7.46
C ASP A 204 7.91 19.22 7.98
N ASP A 205 8.15 20.52 8.13
CA ASP A 205 7.14 21.47 8.60
C ASP A 205 6.00 21.64 7.58
N GLU A 206 6.30 21.68 6.28
CA GLU A 206 5.27 21.67 5.24
C GLU A 206 4.42 20.39 5.31
N LEU A 207 5.05 19.23 5.44
CA LEU A 207 4.33 17.95 5.55
C LEU A 207 3.41 17.92 6.78
N ARG A 208 3.88 18.42 7.92
CA ARG A 208 3.07 18.50 9.15
C ARG A 208 1.88 19.43 9.00
N ILE A 209 2.08 20.61 8.40
CA ILE A 209 1.01 21.60 8.19
C ILE A 209 -0.06 21.01 7.27
N GLU A 210 0.34 20.51 6.09
CA GLU A 210 -0.58 19.92 5.11
C GLU A 210 -1.35 18.74 5.72
N THR A 211 -0.66 17.84 6.43
CA THR A 211 -1.29 16.66 7.05
C THR A 211 -2.31 17.05 8.10
N LYS A 212 -2.02 18.07 8.92
CA LYS A 212 -2.97 18.60 9.89
C LYS A 212 -4.19 19.22 9.22
N GLU A 213 -4.01 19.91 8.10
CA GLU A 213 -5.11 20.55 7.37
C GLU A 213 -5.99 19.52 6.63
N LEU A 214 -5.40 18.42 6.15
CA LEU A 214 -6.05 17.45 5.28
C LEU A 214 -6.53 16.18 5.98
N SER A 215 -6.16 15.92 7.24
CA SER A 215 -6.41 14.65 7.94
C SER A 215 -7.88 14.26 8.00
N ASP A 216 -8.77 15.20 8.32
CA ASP A 216 -10.20 14.92 8.50
C ASP A 216 -10.87 14.54 7.18
N ASP A 217 -10.52 15.23 6.10
CA ASP A 217 -11.02 14.93 4.76
C ASP A 217 -10.37 13.65 4.22
N ALA A 218 -9.09 13.40 4.52
CA ALA A 218 -8.41 12.16 4.16
C ALA A 218 -9.09 10.95 4.81
N ALA A 219 -9.40 11.02 6.11
CA ALA A 219 -10.10 9.94 6.81
C ALA A 219 -11.48 9.63 6.20
N GLN A 220 -12.18 10.63 5.65
CA GLN A 220 -13.43 10.39 4.91
C GLN A 220 -13.17 9.71 3.56
N ARG A 221 -12.13 10.14 2.83
CA ARG A 221 -11.72 9.50 1.57
C ARG A 221 -11.29 8.05 1.78
N VAL A 222 -10.58 7.73 2.85
CA VAL A 222 -10.14 6.35 3.19
C VAL A 222 -11.32 5.44 3.43
N ARG A 223 -12.31 5.88 4.22
CA ARG A 223 -13.55 5.12 4.43
C ARG A 223 -14.30 4.88 3.12
N ALA A 224 -14.36 5.89 2.25
CA ALA A 224 -14.97 5.74 0.93
C ALA A 224 -14.20 4.74 0.08
N LEU A 225 -12.86 4.85 0.01
CA LEU A 225 -11.98 3.95 -0.72
C LEU A 225 -12.19 2.48 -0.31
N VAL A 226 -12.22 2.17 0.99
CA VAL A 226 -12.45 0.80 1.47
C VAL A 226 -13.85 0.30 1.09
N ARG A 227 -14.91 1.08 1.36
CA ARG A 227 -16.28 0.69 0.95
C ARG A 227 -16.41 0.45 -0.55
N ASN A 228 -15.76 1.30 -1.34
CA ASN A 228 -15.80 1.22 -2.79
C ASN A 228 -15.02 0.01 -3.31
N TYR A 229 -13.83 -0.28 -2.76
CA TYR A 229 -13.08 -1.50 -3.05
C TYR A 229 -13.91 -2.75 -2.77
N LEU A 230 -14.53 -2.82 -1.58
CA LEU A 230 -15.36 -3.95 -1.18
C LEU A 230 -16.55 -4.17 -2.12
N SER A 231 -17.25 -3.09 -2.50
CA SER A 231 -18.44 -3.20 -3.36
C SER A 231 -18.12 -3.39 -4.85
N ARG A 232 -17.04 -2.80 -5.36
CA ARG A 232 -16.78 -2.72 -6.81
C ARG A 232 -15.65 -3.59 -7.32
N VAL A 233 -14.70 -3.96 -6.46
CA VAL A 233 -13.54 -4.78 -6.86
C VAL A 233 -13.68 -6.17 -6.25
N LEU A 234 -13.91 -6.24 -4.93
CA LEU A 234 -14.10 -7.50 -4.25
C LEU A 234 -15.43 -8.18 -4.61
N HIS A 235 -16.48 -7.44 -4.92
CA HIS A 235 -17.79 -8.04 -5.25
C HIS A 235 -18.29 -7.67 -6.66
N ALA A 236 -17.38 -7.30 -7.57
CA ALA A 236 -17.69 -7.18 -9.00
C ALA A 236 -18.35 -8.48 -9.48
N SER A 237 -19.60 -8.37 -9.92
CA SER A 237 -20.41 -9.47 -10.48
C SER A 237 -20.10 -9.68 -11.96
#